data_AF-A0A2W4T311-F1
#
_entry.id   AF-A0A2W4T311-F1
#
_cell.length_a   1.000
_cell.length_b   1.000
_cell.length_c   1.000
_cell.angle_alpha   90.00
_cell.angle_beta   90.00
_cell.angle_gamma   90.00
#
_symmetry.space_group_name_H-M   'P 1'
#
loop_
_entity.id
_entity.type
_entity.pdbx_description
1 polymer ?
#
loop_
_entity_poly.entity_id
_entity_poly.type
_entity_poly.pdbx_seq_one_letter_code
_entity_poly.pdbx_strand_id
1 'polypeptide(L)'
;MAKSIPPDLKRIDRTVPASLSIALARRAAAGKQTGFDVRDVCGIGIAVLTRSAALAELSDAMATGRHVKLAFCNANLVNVAAGDPALLRRLSGFLVLPDGIGVDIAGWLLHGAPFPANLNGTDFIPALFATEARSLRVGLIGGRPGVADRAAERLRKRYPHHAFNVVSHGYFDPSEEAKLLEGLRAAPPDLLLVAFGNPVQEIWIADTLGPQHCAVAAGVGALFDFFAGEVPRAPEAIRRTRLEWVYRLWREPRRLWRRYLLGNPVFLLRLLRQRVFAGRSQR
;
A
#
# COMPACT_ATOMS: atom_id res chain seq x y z
N MET A 1 1.69 1.13 33.95
CA MET A 1 1.14 -0.21 34.25
C MET A 1 1.23 -1.06 32.99
N ALA A 2 2.19 -1.98 32.98
CA ALA A 2 2.44 -2.90 31.88
C ALA A 2 1.34 -3.99 31.86
N LYS A 3 0.65 -4.14 30.73
CA LYS A 3 -0.21 -5.31 30.48
C LYS A 3 0.56 -6.32 29.66
N SER A 4 0.63 -7.52 30.21
CA SER A 4 1.34 -8.72 29.79
C SER A 4 0.90 -9.24 28.42
N ILE A 5 1.88 -9.68 27.63
CA ILE A 5 1.71 -10.45 26.40
C ILE A 5 1.20 -11.86 26.79
N PRO A 6 0.09 -12.35 26.22
CA PRO A 6 -0.37 -13.72 26.49
C PRO A 6 0.61 -14.77 25.92
N PRO A 7 0.82 -15.89 26.62
CA PRO A 7 1.85 -16.86 26.28
C PRO A 7 1.31 -17.90 25.29
N ASP A 8 1.34 -17.59 23.98
CA ASP A 8 1.13 -18.64 22.97
C ASP A 8 1.87 -18.42 21.63
N LEU A 9 3.00 -17.71 21.68
CA LEU A 9 3.88 -17.46 20.52
C LEU A 9 5.05 -18.46 20.42
N LYS A 10 4.96 -19.62 21.08
CA LYS A 10 5.97 -20.68 20.96
C LYS A 10 5.44 -21.79 20.06
N ARG A 11 6.04 -21.85 18.85
CA ARG A 11 5.85 -22.80 17.74
C ARG A 11 4.72 -22.45 16.77
N ILE A 12 5.11 -22.05 15.56
CA ILE A 12 4.81 -22.75 14.30
C ILE A 12 5.80 -22.20 13.27
N ASP A 13 6.91 -22.91 13.10
CA ASP A 13 7.68 -22.88 11.86
C ASP A 13 6.90 -23.74 10.86
N ARG A 14 6.00 -23.09 10.11
CA ARG A 14 5.38 -23.69 8.92
C ARG A 14 5.65 -22.77 7.76
N THR A 15 6.77 -23.04 7.11
CA THR A 15 7.04 -22.61 5.75
C THR A 15 5.83 -22.93 4.87
N VAL A 16 5.23 -21.91 4.27
CA VAL A 16 4.26 -22.12 3.20
C VAL A 16 5.00 -22.86 2.07
N PRO A 17 4.55 -24.04 1.64
CA PRO A 17 5.17 -24.74 0.52
C PRO A 17 5.18 -23.83 -0.71
N ALA A 18 6.29 -23.78 -1.44
CA ALA A 18 6.43 -22.96 -2.65
C ALA A 18 5.28 -23.22 -3.66
N SER A 19 4.75 -24.45 -3.69
CA SER A 19 3.59 -24.84 -4.49
C SER A 19 2.30 -24.12 -4.08
N LEU A 20 2.08 -23.84 -2.79
CA LEU A 20 0.91 -23.11 -2.30
C LEU A 20 1.03 -21.60 -2.59
N SER A 21 2.24 -21.04 -2.50
CA SER A 21 2.52 -19.65 -2.91
C SER A 21 2.33 -19.46 -4.42
N ILE A 22 2.81 -20.40 -5.23
CA ILE A 22 2.61 -20.39 -6.69
C ILE A 22 1.14 -20.61 -7.05
N ALA A 23 0.44 -21.51 -6.36
CA ALA A 23 -0.99 -21.73 -6.58
C ALA A 23 -1.85 -20.52 -6.18
N LEU A 24 -1.50 -19.82 -5.10
CA LEU A 24 -2.14 -18.57 -4.70
C LEU A 24 -1.82 -17.43 -5.66
N ALA A 25 -0.58 -17.32 -6.14
CA ALA A 25 -0.20 -16.35 -7.18
C ALA A 25 -0.91 -16.63 -8.52
N ARG A 26 -1.04 -17.91 -8.91
CA ARG A 26 -1.80 -18.33 -10.10
C ARG A 26 -3.31 -18.09 -9.95
N ARG A 27 -3.86 -18.26 -8.74
CA ARG A 27 -5.27 -17.92 -8.46
C ARG A 27 -5.51 -16.41 -8.39
N ALA A 28 -4.55 -15.63 -7.91
CA ALA A 28 -4.57 -14.16 -8.00
C ALA A 28 -4.59 -13.70 -9.47
N ALA A 29 -3.80 -14.37 -10.33
CA ALA A 29 -3.82 -14.14 -11.77
C ALA A 29 -5.10 -14.65 -12.47
N ALA A 30 -5.83 -15.61 -11.87
CA ALA A 30 -7.04 -16.20 -12.45
C ALA A 30 -8.34 -15.45 -12.11
N GLY A 31 -8.29 -14.41 -11.26
CA GLY A 31 -9.44 -13.60 -10.87
C GLY A 31 -9.55 -12.32 -11.71
N LYS A 32 -10.24 -12.40 -12.86
CA LYS A 32 -10.38 -11.35 -13.90
C LYS A 32 -9.05 -10.96 -14.55
N GLN A 33 -9.01 -11.02 -15.88
CA GLN A 33 -7.86 -10.57 -16.68
C GLN A 33 -7.55 -9.10 -16.35
N THR A 34 -6.60 -8.85 -15.45
CA THR A 34 -5.94 -7.56 -15.35
C THR A 34 -5.13 -7.38 -16.63
N GLY A 35 -5.30 -6.27 -17.34
CA GLY A 35 -4.60 -6.01 -18.62
C GLY A 35 -3.09 -5.78 -18.49
N PHE A 36 -2.46 -6.25 -17.43
CA PHE A 36 -1.05 -6.04 -17.09
C PHE A 36 -0.45 -7.26 -16.41
N ASP A 37 0.87 -7.41 -16.58
CA ASP A 37 1.63 -8.48 -15.95
C ASP A 37 1.81 -8.27 -14.44
N VAL A 38 2.02 -9.37 -13.72
CA VAL A 38 2.25 -9.37 -12.27
C VAL A 38 3.52 -10.16 -11.95
N ARG A 39 4.39 -9.58 -11.12
CA ARG A 39 5.62 -10.22 -10.61
C ARG A 39 5.46 -10.58 -9.15
N ASP A 40 5.73 -11.84 -8.81
CA ASP A 40 5.73 -12.30 -7.42
C ASP A 40 6.96 -11.82 -6.66
N VAL A 41 6.76 -11.16 -5.53
CA VAL A 41 7.81 -10.83 -4.56
C VAL A 41 7.37 -11.35 -3.21
N CYS A 42 7.95 -12.48 -2.81
CA CYS A 42 7.70 -13.18 -1.54
C CYS A 42 6.21 -13.48 -1.29
N GLY A 43 5.48 -13.90 -2.34
CA GLY A 43 4.04 -14.21 -2.25
C GLY A 43 3.12 -13.01 -2.51
N ILE A 44 3.66 -11.81 -2.71
CA ILE A 44 2.89 -10.63 -3.09
C ILE A 44 3.00 -10.43 -4.60
N GLY A 45 1.87 -10.49 -5.31
CA GLY A 45 1.79 -10.14 -6.72
C GLY A 45 1.84 -8.63 -6.92
N ILE A 46 2.93 -8.11 -7.47
CA ILE A 46 3.13 -6.68 -7.74
C ILE A 46 2.92 -6.41 -9.23
N ALA A 47 2.09 -5.43 -9.55
CA ALA A 47 1.77 -5.06 -10.93
C ALA A 47 2.98 -4.47 -11.67
N VAL A 48 3.19 -4.91 -12.90
CA VAL A 48 4.23 -4.43 -13.82
C VAL A 48 3.62 -3.34 -14.68
N LEU A 49 3.57 -2.13 -14.14
CA LEU A 49 2.94 -0.97 -14.79
C LEU A 49 3.91 0.20 -14.90
N THR A 50 3.78 0.94 -16.00
CA THR A 50 4.33 2.30 -16.09
C THR A 50 3.46 3.25 -15.26
N ARG A 51 3.98 4.45 -14.98
CA ARG A 51 3.20 5.49 -14.29
C ARG A 51 1.92 5.85 -15.05
N SER A 52 2.01 6.05 -16.37
CA SER A 52 0.84 6.39 -17.20
C SER A 52 -0.21 5.27 -17.20
N ALA A 53 0.22 4.01 -17.31
CA ALA A 53 -0.69 2.88 -17.29
C ALA A 53 -1.39 2.71 -15.93
N ALA A 54 -0.66 2.86 -14.82
CA ALA A 54 -1.25 2.80 -13.48
C ALA A 54 -2.22 3.96 -13.20
N LEU A 55 -1.94 5.16 -13.69
CA LEU A 55 -2.86 6.30 -13.60
C LEU A 55 -4.12 6.05 -14.45
N ALA A 56 -3.97 5.55 -15.67
CA ALA A 56 -5.08 5.23 -16.56
C ALA A 56 -5.99 4.13 -15.96
N GLU A 57 -5.41 3.08 -15.38
CA GLU A 57 -6.15 2.00 -14.71
C GLU A 57 -7.03 2.52 -13.57
N LEU A 58 -6.51 3.42 -12.73
CA LEU A 58 -7.30 4.01 -11.63
C LEU A 58 -8.32 5.03 -12.13
N SER A 59 -7.98 5.83 -13.14
CA SER A 59 -8.91 6.77 -13.77
C SER A 59 -10.11 6.01 -14.34
N ASP A 60 -9.86 4.94 -15.09
CA ASP A 60 -10.90 4.05 -15.64
C ASP A 60 -11.74 3.42 -14.52
N ALA A 61 -11.11 2.89 -13.47
CA ALA A 61 -11.83 2.29 -12.36
C ALA A 61 -12.76 3.29 -11.66
N MET A 62 -12.30 4.53 -11.43
CA MET A 62 -13.12 5.62 -10.89
C MET A 62 -14.23 6.06 -11.85
N ALA A 63 -14.00 6.01 -13.17
CA ALA A 63 -15.00 6.38 -14.19
C ALA A 63 -16.12 5.35 -14.33
N THR A 64 -15.78 4.07 -14.22
CA THR A 64 -16.70 2.95 -14.41
C THR A 64 -17.32 2.45 -13.11
N GLY A 65 -16.92 3.03 -11.95
CA GLY A 65 -17.36 2.57 -10.63
C GLY A 65 -16.81 1.19 -10.24
N ARG A 66 -15.74 0.74 -10.91
CA ARG A 66 -15.12 -0.57 -10.65
C ARG A 66 -14.37 -0.52 -9.32
N HIS A 67 -14.75 -1.41 -8.40
CA HIS A 67 -14.12 -1.47 -7.09
C HIS A 67 -12.67 -1.99 -7.18
N VAL A 68 -11.70 -1.14 -6.85
CA VAL A 68 -10.27 -1.45 -6.82
C VAL A 68 -9.70 -1.20 -5.44
N LYS A 69 -9.01 -2.20 -4.89
CA LYS A 69 -8.24 -2.10 -3.65
C LYS A 69 -6.78 -1.84 -4.03
N LEU A 70 -6.23 -0.69 -3.67
CA LEU A 70 -4.89 -0.25 -4.03
C LEU A 70 -3.96 -0.33 -2.81
N ALA A 71 -2.81 -0.99 -2.98
CA ALA A 71 -1.73 -1.04 -2.00
C ALA A 71 -0.38 -0.68 -2.63
N PHE A 72 0.53 -0.15 -1.82
CA PHE A 72 1.91 0.15 -2.22
C PHE A 72 2.86 -0.84 -1.54
N CYS A 73 3.55 -1.65 -2.33
CA CYS A 73 4.48 -2.64 -1.80
C CYS A 73 5.86 -2.03 -1.64
N ASN A 74 6.34 -2.02 -0.40
CA ASN A 74 7.72 -1.72 -0.04
C ASN A 74 8.30 -2.87 0.79
N ALA A 75 9.59 -2.81 1.11
CA ALA A 75 10.28 -3.86 1.89
C ALA A 75 9.58 -4.21 3.22
N ASN A 76 8.91 -3.25 3.86
CA ASN A 76 8.18 -3.50 5.11
C ASN A 76 6.90 -4.31 4.88
N LEU A 77 6.13 -4.01 3.83
CA LEU A 77 4.93 -4.80 3.52
C LEU A 77 5.31 -6.26 3.26
N VAL A 78 6.39 -6.50 2.52
CA VAL A 78 6.93 -7.85 2.28
C VAL A 78 7.30 -8.54 3.61
N ASN A 79 8.01 -7.85 4.49
CA ASN A 79 8.41 -8.44 5.77
C ASN A 79 7.22 -8.81 6.67
N VAL A 80 6.22 -7.93 6.74
CA VAL A 80 5.03 -8.15 7.56
C VAL A 80 4.16 -9.26 6.96
N ALA A 81 3.97 -9.28 5.63
CA ALA A 81 3.16 -10.30 4.96
C ALA A 81 3.81 -11.68 4.92
N ALA A 82 5.14 -11.76 4.91
CA ALA A 82 5.82 -13.05 4.80
C ALA A 82 5.64 -13.97 6.03
N GLY A 83 5.15 -13.46 7.16
CA GLY A 83 4.75 -14.24 8.33
C GLY A 83 3.25 -14.45 8.47
N ASP A 84 2.44 -13.88 7.58
CA ASP A 84 0.98 -13.84 7.69
C ASP A 84 0.31 -14.32 6.38
N PRO A 85 -0.01 -15.63 6.29
CA PRO A 85 -0.70 -16.18 5.13
C PRO A 85 -2.09 -15.56 4.90
N ALA A 86 -2.74 -15.03 5.94
CA ALA A 86 -4.03 -14.39 5.78
C ALA A 86 -3.87 -13.01 5.12
N LEU A 87 -2.83 -12.25 5.49
CA LEU A 87 -2.50 -11.00 4.80
C LEU A 87 -2.13 -11.23 3.33
N LEU A 88 -1.34 -12.27 3.00
CA LEU A 88 -1.04 -12.61 1.61
C LEU A 88 -2.30 -12.92 0.78
N ARG A 89 -3.26 -13.67 1.36
CA ARG A 89 -4.56 -13.92 0.71
C ARG A 89 -5.41 -12.67 0.54
N ARG A 90 -5.32 -11.71 1.46
CA ARG A 90 -5.99 -10.42 1.30
C ARG A 90 -5.37 -9.63 0.15
N LEU A 91 -4.04 -9.54 0.13
CA LEU A 91 -3.28 -8.82 -0.88
C LEU A 91 -3.46 -9.37 -2.30
N SER A 92 -3.83 -10.63 -2.49
CA SER A 92 -4.14 -11.15 -3.82
C SER A 92 -5.37 -10.51 -4.47
N GLY A 93 -6.22 -9.83 -3.69
CA GLY A 93 -7.35 -9.04 -4.20
C GLY A 93 -7.03 -7.57 -4.44
N PHE A 94 -5.76 -7.16 -4.36
CA PHE A 94 -5.34 -5.77 -4.50
C PHE A 94 -4.60 -5.55 -5.82
N LEU A 95 -4.78 -4.36 -6.40
CA LEU A 95 -3.79 -3.78 -7.28
C LEU A 95 -2.61 -3.32 -6.40
N VAL A 96 -1.48 -4.03 -6.49
CA VAL A 96 -0.29 -3.72 -5.70
C VAL A 96 0.75 -3.03 -6.57
N LEU A 97 1.08 -1.78 -6.25
CA LEU A 97 2.06 -0.99 -6.98
C LEU A 97 3.44 -1.02 -6.30
N PRO A 98 4.55 -1.04 -7.07
CA PRO A 98 5.91 -1.02 -6.53
C PRO A 98 6.25 0.33 -5.87
N ASP A 99 6.72 0.28 -4.62
CA ASP A 99 7.12 1.45 -3.83
C ASP A 99 8.57 1.28 -3.30
N GLY A 100 9.46 2.07 -3.90
CA GLY A 100 10.82 2.27 -3.42
C GLY A 100 11.86 1.27 -3.94
N ILE A 101 13.12 1.60 -3.67
CA ILE A 101 14.29 0.90 -4.22
C ILE A 101 14.38 -0.58 -3.84
N GLY A 102 13.83 -0.96 -2.67
CA GLY A 102 13.82 -2.36 -2.23
C GLY A 102 13.06 -3.26 -3.19
N VAL A 103 11.94 -2.79 -3.75
CA VAL A 103 11.14 -3.56 -4.70
C VAL A 103 11.78 -3.58 -6.09
N ASP A 104 12.51 -2.54 -6.49
CA ASP A 104 13.34 -2.57 -7.71
C ASP A 104 14.46 -3.61 -7.60
N ILE A 105 15.12 -3.70 -6.45
CA ILE A 105 16.12 -4.73 -6.15
C ILE A 105 15.48 -6.13 -6.21
N ALA A 106 14.27 -6.30 -5.66
CA ALA A 106 13.53 -7.55 -5.77
C ALA A 106 13.21 -7.90 -7.23
N GLY A 107 12.81 -6.93 -8.04
CA GLY A 107 12.59 -7.10 -9.48
C GLY A 107 13.83 -7.65 -10.17
N TRP A 108 14.99 -6.98 -9.98
CA TRP A 108 16.26 -7.44 -10.52
C TRP A 108 16.64 -8.85 -10.04
N LEU A 109 16.59 -9.08 -8.73
CA LEU A 109 17.07 -10.31 -8.11
C LEU A 109 16.17 -11.51 -8.38
N LEU A 110 14.86 -11.33 -8.57
CA LEU A 110 13.93 -12.44 -8.76
C LEU A 110 13.50 -12.63 -10.23
N HIS A 111 13.42 -11.53 -10.99
CA HIS A 111 12.83 -11.51 -12.33
C HIS A 111 13.78 -11.00 -13.41
N GLY A 112 15.03 -10.67 -13.07
CA GLY A 112 16.06 -10.25 -14.02
C GLY A 112 15.92 -8.83 -14.56
N ALA A 113 14.91 -8.07 -14.11
CA ALA A 113 14.68 -6.69 -14.52
C ALA A 113 13.96 -5.88 -13.42
N PRO A 114 14.22 -4.58 -13.28
CA PRO A 114 13.49 -3.74 -12.33
C PRO A 114 12.02 -3.56 -12.76
N PHE A 115 11.20 -2.99 -11.88
CA PHE A 115 9.84 -2.58 -12.28
C PHE A 115 9.92 -1.37 -13.22
N PRO A 116 8.95 -1.19 -14.14
CA PRO A 116 8.99 -0.11 -15.13
C PRO A 116 8.97 1.30 -14.50
N ALA A 117 8.36 1.43 -13.32
CA ALA A 117 8.30 2.68 -12.59
C ALA A 117 8.29 2.44 -11.08
N ASN A 118 8.88 3.37 -10.32
CA ASN A 118 8.62 3.50 -8.89
C ASN A 118 7.32 4.30 -8.71
N LEU A 119 6.29 3.63 -8.22
CA LEU A 119 4.94 4.15 -8.07
C LEU A 119 4.62 4.43 -6.60
N ASN A 120 5.62 4.89 -5.83
CA ASN A 120 5.43 5.25 -4.42
C ASN A 120 4.21 6.17 -4.22
N GLY A 121 3.45 5.92 -3.16
CA GLY A 121 2.19 6.65 -2.89
C GLY A 121 2.39 8.16 -2.73
N THR A 122 3.57 8.59 -2.24
CA THR A 122 3.89 10.02 -2.03
C THR A 122 4.15 10.81 -3.32
N ASP A 123 4.39 10.16 -4.45
CA ASP A 123 4.49 10.78 -5.78
C ASP A 123 3.34 10.37 -6.69
N PHE A 124 2.77 9.18 -6.49
CA PHE A 124 1.73 8.64 -7.34
C PHE A 124 0.37 9.28 -7.07
N ILE A 125 -0.04 9.42 -5.79
CA ILE A 125 -1.33 10.03 -5.44
C ILE A 125 -1.40 11.51 -5.84
N PRO A 126 -0.37 12.36 -5.59
CA PRO A 126 -0.35 13.72 -6.12
C PRO A 126 -0.41 13.77 -7.65
N ALA A 127 0.27 12.86 -8.35
CA ALA A 127 0.23 12.80 -9.81
C ALA A 127 -1.17 12.44 -10.31
N LEU A 128 -1.87 11.52 -9.64
CA LEU A 128 -3.26 11.18 -9.95
C LEU A 128 -4.16 12.41 -9.91
N PHE A 129 -4.09 13.22 -8.84
CA PHE A 129 -4.84 14.47 -8.75
C PHE A 129 -4.40 15.50 -9.80
N ALA A 130 -3.11 15.57 -10.13
CA ALA A 130 -2.63 16.52 -11.12
C ALA A 130 -3.05 16.17 -12.56
N THR A 131 -3.25 14.89 -12.87
CA THR A 131 -3.56 14.42 -14.24
C THR A 131 -5.03 14.10 -14.48
N GLU A 132 -5.82 13.89 -13.42
CA GLU A 132 -7.24 13.57 -13.57
C GLU A 132 -8.03 14.82 -13.97
N ALA A 133 -8.60 14.77 -15.17
CA ALA A 133 -9.38 15.88 -15.71
C ALA A 133 -10.79 15.96 -15.09
N ARG A 134 -11.33 14.86 -14.58
CA ARG A 134 -12.65 14.85 -13.93
C ARG A 134 -12.56 15.34 -12.49
N SER A 135 -13.65 15.92 -12.00
CA SER A 135 -13.74 16.26 -10.58
C SER A 135 -13.93 14.96 -9.80
N LEU A 136 -13.02 14.69 -8.87
CA LEU A 136 -13.07 13.51 -8.01
C LEU A 136 -13.67 13.90 -6.67
N ARG A 137 -14.52 13.05 -6.12
CA ARG A 137 -14.90 13.03 -4.71
C ARG A 137 -13.92 12.12 -3.97
N VAL A 138 -13.09 12.73 -3.14
CA VAL A 138 -12.01 12.06 -2.42
C VAL A 138 -12.34 12.02 -0.93
N GLY A 139 -12.48 10.81 -0.39
CA GLY A 139 -12.61 10.57 1.06
C GLY A 139 -11.24 10.41 1.71
N LEU A 140 -11.05 11.00 2.89
CA LEU A 140 -9.85 10.83 3.71
C LEU A 140 -10.21 10.18 5.04
N ILE A 141 -9.60 9.04 5.35
CA ILE A 141 -9.76 8.35 6.63
C ILE A 141 -8.40 7.92 7.18
N GLY A 142 -8.13 8.22 8.45
CA GLY A 142 -6.89 7.80 9.11
C GLY A 142 -6.02 8.93 9.65
N GLY A 143 -4.83 8.57 10.13
CA GLY A 143 -3.95 9.47 10.86
C GLY A 143 -4.45 9.79 12.28
N ARG A 144 -3.67 10.62 12.99
CA ARG A 144 -4.06 11.14 14.31
C ARG A 144 -5.19 12.18 14.16
N PRO A 145 -5.98 12.45 15.22
CA PRO A 145 -6.98 13.52 15.19
C PRO A 145 -6.41 14.84 14.63
N GLY A 146 -7.13 15.43 13.67
CA GLY A 146 -6.74 16.67 12.99
C GLY A 146 -5.73 16.53 11.84
N VAL A 147 -5.08 15.38 11.66
CA VAL A 147 -4.12 15.18 10.55
C VAL A 147 -4.84 15.12 9.20
N ALA A 148 -5.93 14.36 9.12
CA ALA A 148 -6.74 14.25 7.91
C ALA A 148 -7.35 15.61 7.51
N ASP A 149 -7.79 16.42 8.47
CA ASP A 149 -8.32 17.77 8.23
C ASP A 149 -7.29 18.71 7.61
N ARG A 150 -6.08 18.77 8.19
CA ARG A 150 -4.98 19.57 7.63
C ARG A 150 -4.56 19.07 6.25
N ALA A 151 -4.55 17.76 6.04
CA ALA A 151 -4.26 17.17 4.73
C ALA A 151 -5.32 17.57 3.70
N ALA A 152 -6.61 17.46 4.04
CA ALA A 152 -7.71 17.86 3.18
C ALA A 152 -7.68 19.36 2.84
N GLU A 153 -7.41 20.24 3.80
CA GLU A 153 -7.30 21.68 3.57
C GLU A 153 -6.22 22.02 2.53
N ARG A 154 -5.04 21.42 2.65
CA ARG A 154 -3.93 21.64 1.72
C ARG A 154 -4.17 20.99 0.36
N LEU A 155 -4.83 19.84 0.32
CA LEU A 155 -5.26 19.20 -0.93
C LEU A 155 -6.26 20.08 -1.68
N ARG A 156 -7.27 20.65 -1.00
CA ARG A 156 -8.22 21.61 -1.59
C ARG A 156 -7.51 22.84 -2.16
N LYS A 157 -6.52 23.39 -1.45
CA LYS A 157 -5.71 24.51 -1.94
C LYS A 157 -4.86 24.14 -3.16
N ARG A 158 -4.33 22.92 -3.20
CA ARG A 158 -3.41 22.48 -4.27
C ARG A 158 -4.12 21.96 -5.52
N TYR A 159 -5.27 21.33 -5.35
CA TYR A 159 -6.07 20.68 -6.41
C TYR A 159 -7.54 21.12 -6.29
N PRO A 160 -7.86 22.40 -6.53
CA PRO A 160 -9.20 22.97 -6.25
C PRO A 160 -10.32 22.37 -7.11
N HIS A 161 -9.98 21.66 -8.19
CA HIS A 161 -10.94 20.98 -9.06
C HIS A 161 -11.56 19.72 -8.42
N HIS A 162 -10.97 19.15 -7.37
CA HIS A 162 -11.47 17.96 -6.69
C HIS A 162 -12.11 18.31 -5.34
N ALA A 163 -13.11 17.52 -4.94
CA ALA A 163 -13.75 17.63 -3.64
C ALA A 163 -13.08 16.68 -2.64
N PHE A 164 -12.50 17.24 -1.57
CA PHE A 164 -11.87 16.44 -0.50
C PHE A 164 -12.73 16.50 0.75
N ASN A 165 -13.16 15.33 1.26
CA ASN A 165 -14.00 15.19 2.44
C ASN A 165 -13.28 14.31 3.47
N VAL A 166 -13.20 14.79 4.71
CA VAL A 166 -12.67 14.00 5.82
C VAL A 166 -13.77 13.11 6.35
N VAL A 167 -13.50 11.81 6.39
CA VAL A 167 -14.44 10.80 6.86
C VAL A 167 -14.25 10.59 8.37
N SER A 168 -13.01 10.32 8.81
CA SER A 168 -12.64 10.21 10.23
C SER A 168 -11.12 10.16 10.42
N HIS A 169 -10.65 10.31 11.66
CA HIS A 169 -9.29 9.92 12.03
C HIS A 169 -9.14 8.39 12.09
N GLY A 170 -7.94 7.88 12.36
CA GLY A 170 -7.64 6.43 12.37
C GLY A 170 -7.87 5.72 13.69
N TYR A 171 -8.56 6.36 14.64
CA TYR A 171 -8.70 5.87 16.02
C TYR A 171 -10.17 5.95 16.45
N PHE A 172 -11.03 5.13 15.86
CA PHE A 172 -12.46 5.13 16.14
C PHE A 172 -12.90 3.81 16.77
N ASP A 173 -13.97 3.86 17.56
CA ASP A 173 -14.58 2.69 18.19
C ASP A 173 -15.39 1.87 17.17
N PRO A 174 -15.63 0.57 17.42
CA PRO A 174 -16.44 -0.28 16.53
C PRO A 174 -17.86 0.26 16.27
N SER A 175 -18.44 0.98 17.23
CA SER A 175 -19.76 1.62 17.08
C SER A 175 -19.73 2.82 16.12
N GLU A 176 -18.59 3.51 16.01
CA GLU A 176 -18.37 4.61 15.07
C GLU A 176 -18.08 4.08 13.66
N GLU A 177 -17.45 2.92 13.54
CA GLU A 177 -17.18 2.26 12.26
C GLU A 177 -18.47 1.99 11.47
N ALA A 178 -19.52 1.49 12.13
CA ALA A 178 -20.79 1.21 11.46
C ALA A 178 -21.40 2.48 10.84
N LYS A 179 -21.44 3.58 11.60
CA LYS A 179 -21.93 4.89 11.13
C LYS A 179 -21.08 5.45 10.00
N LEU A 180 -19.76 5.26 10.08
CA LEU A 180 -18.82 5.68 9.05
C LEU A 180 -19.08 4.95 7.72
N LEU A 181 -19.31 3.64 7.78
CA LEU A 181 -19.60 2.82 6.60
C LEU A 181 -20.96 3.18 6.00
N GLU A 182 -21.96 3.50 6.82
CA GLU A 182 -23.24 4.03 6.34
C GLU A 182 -23.07 5.37 5.62
N GLY A 183 -22.27 6.28 6.18
CA GLY A 183 -21.93 7.55 5.53
C GLY A 183 -21.23 7.36 4.18
N LEU A 184 -20.29 6.42 4.10
CA LEU A 184 -19.64 6.06 2.83
C LEU A 184 -20.62 5.44 1.83
N ARG A 185 -21.63 4.67 2.26
CA ARG A 185 -22.66 4.15 1.35
C ARG A 185 -23.62 5.23 0.85
N ALA A 186 -23.96 6.19 1.70
CA ALA A 186 -24.86 7.28 1.33
C ALA A 186 -24.20 8.24 0.32
N ALA A 187 -22.88 8.46 0.43
CA ALA A 187 -22.13 9.32 -0.46
C ALA A 187 -20.77 8.70 -0.82
N PRO A 188 -20.74 7.64 -1.66
CA PRO A 188 -19.53 6.88 -1.94
C PRO A 188 -18.53 7.74 -2.71
N PRO A 189 -17.31 8.00 -2.19
CA PRO A 189 -16.29 8.71 -2.93
C PRO A 189 -15.78 7.88 -4.11
N ASP A 190 -15.22 8.58 -5.09
CA ASP A 190 -14.54 7.93 -6.22
C ASP A 190 -13.21 7.34 -5.75
N LEU A 191 -12.52 8.04 -4.83
CA LEU A 191 -11.29 7.59 -4.19
C LEU A 191 -11.37 7.74 -2.67
N LEU A 192 -11.20 6.66 -1.91
CA LEU A 192 -11.04 6.66 -0.47
C LEU A 192 -9.56 6.42 -0.11
N LEU A 193 -8.91 7.43 0.47
CA LEU A 193 -7.55 7.33 0.99
C LEU A 193 -7.56 6.86 2.45
N VAL A 194 -6.93 5.72 2.72
CA VAL A 194 -6.89 5.07 4.04
C VAL A 194 -5.47 5.13 4.63
N ALA A 195 -5.31 5.82 5.75
CA ALA A 195 -4.04 6.12 6.40
C ALA A 195 -3.92 5.49 7.80
N PHE A 196 -4.15 4.17 7.91
CA PHE A 196 -4.00 3.43 9.17
C PHE A 196 -2.61 2.81 9.37
N GLY A 197 -1.80 2.78 8.30
CA GLY A 197 -0.49 2.16 8.29
C GLY A 197 -0.53 0.65 8.01
N ASN A 198 0.59 0.10 7.53
CA ASN A 198 0.69 -1.34 7.27
C ASN A 198 0.80 -2.13 8.58
N PRO A 199 0.15 -3.31 8.68
CA PRO A 199 -0.74 -3.93 7.69
C PRO A 199 -2.23 -3.59 7.92
N VAL A 200 -2.54 -2.76 8.92
CA VAL A 200 -3.91 -2.50 9.39
C VAL A 200 -4.80 -1.97 8.27
N GLN A 201 -4.29 -1.05 7.45
CA GLN A 201 -5.05 -0.49 6.33
C GLN A 201 -5.39 -1.54 5.27
N GLU A 202 -4.46 -2.45 4.93
CA GLU A 202 -4.72 -3.52 3.94
C GLU A 202 -5.76 -4.50 4.48
N ILE A 203 -5.66 -4.86 5.75
CA ILE A 203 -6.63 -5.75 6.41
C ILE A 203 -8.01 -5.10 6.41
N TRP A 204 -8.11 -3.84 6.84
CA TRP A 204 -9.37 -3.12 6.91
C TRP A 204 -10.01 -2.90 5.52
N ILE A 205 -9.22 -2.50 4.51
CA ILE A 205 -9.72 -2.37 3.13
C ILE A 205 -10.20 -3.73 2.60
N ALA A 206 -9.47 -4.82 2.89
CA ALA A 206 -9.83 -6.14 2.42
C ALA A 206 -11.15 -6.63 3.02
N ASP A 207 -11.30 -6.46 4.33
CA ASP A 207 -12.36 -7.11 5.12
C ASP A 207 -13.61 -6.23 5.23
N THR A 208 -13.48 -4.90 5.17
CA THR A 208 -14.58 -3.97 5.44
C THR A 208 -15.12 -3.28 4.18
N LEU A 209 -14.26 -2.96 3.21
CA LEU A 209 -14.64 -2.19 2.04
C LEU A 209 -15.08 -3.04 0.85
N GLY A 210 -16.01 -2.46 0.08
CA GLY A 210 -16.64 -3.06 -1.08
C GLY A 210 -17.16 -1.99 -2.04
N PRO A 211 -17.72 -2.38 -3.20
CA PRO A 211 -18.13 -1.47 -4.28
C PRO A 211 -19.13 -0.39 -3.85
N GLN A 212 -19.96 -0.68 -2.84
CA GLN A 212 -20.94 0.26 -2.30
C GLN A 212 -20.32 1.40 -1.46
N HIS A 213 -19.05 1.28 -1.05
CA HIS A 213 -18.40 2.26 -0.19
C HIS A 213 -17.51 3.23 -0.97
N CYS A 214 -16.91 2.81 -2.08
CA CYS A 214 -16.09 3.64 -2.98
C CYS A 214 -15.70 2.88 -4.26
N ALA A 215 -15.32 3.60 -5.31
CA ALA A 215 -14.72 2.97 -6.49
C ALA A 215 -13.27 2.52 -6.21
N VAL A 216 -12.40 3.39 -5.69
CA VAL A 216 -11.01 3.03 -5.36
C VAL A 216 -10.75 3.22 -3.87
N ALA A 217 -10.26 2.18 -3.19
CA ALA A 217 -9.77 2.25 -1.81
C ALA A 217 -8.25 2.12 -1.78
N ALA A 218 -7.54 3.18 -1.41
CA ALA A 218 -6.08 3.24 -1.45
C ALA A 218 -5.48 3.30 -0.04
N GLY A 219 -4.71 2.27 0.31
CA GLY A 219 -3.88 2.29 1.51
C GLY A 219 -2.67 3.20 1.32
N VAL A 220 -2.64 4.36 1.98
CA VAL A 220 -1.61 5.40 1.74
C VAL A 220 -0.65 5.63 2.92
N GLY A 221 -0.86 4.97 4.06
CA GLY A 221 0.02 5.06 5.22
C GLY A 221 0.28 6.50 5.65
N ALA A 222 1.55 6.88 5.76
CA ALA A 222 1.98 8.20 6.23
C ALA A 222 1.77 9.36 5.21
N LEU A 223 1.02 9.15 4.12
CA LEU A 223 0.78 10.18 3.11
C LEU A 223 0.14 11.44 3.71
N PHE A 224 -0.77 11.28 4.68
CA PHE A 224 -1.43 12.41 5.32
C PHE A 224 -0.45 13.27 6.12
N ASP A 225 0.56 12.67 6.76
CA ASP A 225 1.59 13.43 7.49
C ASP A 225 2.40 14.35 6.54
N PHE A 226 2.63 13.91 5.30
CA PHE A 226 3.26 14.74 4.26
C PHE A 226 2.36 15.88 3.80
N PHE A 227 1.09 15.59 3.52
CA PHE A 227 0.16 16.64 3.11
C PHE A 227 -0.07 17.63 4.23
N ALA A 228 -0.33 17.19 5.45
CA ALA A 228 -0.50 18.02 6.65
C ALA A 228 0.76 18.84 7.02
N GLY A 229 1.92 18.51 6.43
CA GLY A 229 3.18 19.22 6.64
C GLY A 229 3.86 18.91 7.96
N GLU A 230 3.48 17.82 8.60
CA GLU A 230 4.14 17.36 9.82
C GLU A 230 5.54 16.82 9.52
N VAL A 231 5.72 16.23 8.35
CA VAL A 231 6.99 15.69 7.90
C VAL A 231 7.43 16.39 6.62
N PRO A 232 8.55 17.12 6.63
CA PRO A 232 9.08 17.70 5.40
C PRO A 232 9.49 16.60 4.43
N ARG A 233 9.10 16.71 3.16
CA ARG A 233 9.61 15.83 2.11
C ARG A 233 11.11 15.98 1.96
N ALA A 234 11.78 14.90 1.54
CA ALA A 234 13.18 14.98 1.16
C ALA A 234 13.34 15.96 -0.03
N PRO A 235 14.37 16.81 -0.03
CA PRO A 235 14.73 17.64 -1.18
C PRO A 235 14.77 16.83 -2.47
N GLU A 236 14.43 17.44 -3.60
CA GLU A 236 14.32 16.74 -4.88
C GLU A 236 15.63 16.03 -5.28
N ALA A 237 16.78 16.65 -5.02
CA ALA A 237 18.09 16.02 -5.25
C ALA A 237 18.24 14.68 -4.51
N ILE A 238 17.76 14.58 -3.27
CA ILE A 238 17.80 13.35 -2.46
C ILE A 238 16.76 12.33 -2.94
N ARG A 239 15.59 12.79 -3.42
CA ARG A 239 14.57 11.91 -4.01
C ARG A 239 15.07 11.27 -5.30
N ARG A 240 15.75 12.05 -6.15
CA ARG A 240 16.35 11.58 -7.41
C ARG A 240 17.43 10.52 -7.20
N THR A 241 18.16 10.55 -6.07
CA THR A 241 19.14 9.51 -5.71
C THR A 241 18.53 8.26 -5.08
N ARG A 242 17.20 8.18 -4.92
CA ARG A 242 16.48 7.09 -4.23
C ARG A 242 16.89 6.90 -2.76
N LEU A 243 17.50 7.92 -2.14
CA LEU A 243 17.94 7.92 -0.73
C LEU A 243 16.95 8.59 0.22
N GLU A 244 15.70 8.78 -0.21
CA GLU A 244 14.66 9.37 0.65
C GLU A 244 14.48 8.61 1.97
N TRP A 245 14.66 7.28 1.97
CA TRP A 245 14.61 6.47 3.18
C TRP A 245 15.70 6.84 4.20
N VAL A 246 16.89 7.25 3.75
CA VAL A 246 17.98 7.73 4.62
C VAL A 246 17.59 9.07 5.25
N TYR A 247 17.05 9.99 4.46
CA TYR A 247 16.57 11.28 4.96
C TYR A 247 15.44 11.10 5.99
N ARG A 248 14.50 10.17 5.74
CA ARG A 248 13.44 9.84 6.70
C ARG A 248 14.01 9.22 7.97
N LEU A 249 14.99 8.30 7.87
CA LEU A 249 15.66 7.72 9.04
C LEU A 249 16.34 8.79 9.90
N TRP A 250 16.99 9.75 9.26
CA TRP A 250 17.65 10.85 9.97
C TRP A 250 16.65 11.77 10.68
N ARG A 251 15.48 12.01 10.08
CA ARG A 251 14.39 12.81 10.68
C ARG A 251 13.63 12.09 11.79
N GLU A 252 13.38 10.79 11.63
CA GLU A 252 12.58 9.98 12.56
C GLU A 252 13.34 8.72 13.04
N PRO A 253 14.55 8.86 13.62
CA PRO A 253 15.42 7.71 13.89
C PRO A 253 14.78 6.73 14.85
N ARG A 254 14.14 7.21 15.92
CA ARG A 254 13.46 6.37 16.93
C ARG A 254 12.33 5.51 16.35
N ARG A 255 11.64 6.00 15.32
CA ARG A 255 10.52 5.31 14.67
C ARG A 255 10.99 4.34 13.59
N LEU A 256 11.99 4.74 12.79
CA LEU A 256 12.35 4.02 11.55
C LEU A 256 13.59 3.13 11.67
N TRP A 257 14.41 3.24 12.73
CA TRP A 257 15.65 2.47 12.84
C TRP A 257 15.42 0.95 12.76
N ARG A 258 14.43 0.41 13.47
CA ARG A 258 14.12 -1.04 13.40
C ARG A 258 13.71 -1.44 12.00
N ARG A 259 12.84 -0.64 11.38
CA ARG A 259 12.30 -0.91 10.05
C ARG A 259 13.39 -0.95 8.99
N TYR A 260 14.40 -0.09 9.08
CA TYR A 260 15.46 -0.03 8.06
C TYR A 260 16.69 -0.86 8.42
N LEU A 261 17.21 -0.77 9.64
CA LEU A 261 18.44 -1.47 10.03
C LEU A 261 18.22 -2.98 10.25
N LEU A 262 17.04 -3.38 10.75
CA LEU A 262 16.70 -4.80 10.92
C LEU A 262 15.82 -5.30 9.78
N GLY A 263 14.84 -4.49 9.35
CA GLY A 263 13.91 -4.88 8.31
C GLY A 263 14.54 -5.03 6.92
N ASN A 264 15.47 -4.16 6.51
CA ASN A 264 16.06 -4.29 5.17
C ASN A 264 16.92 -5.57 5.03
N PRO A 265 17.78 -5.95 5.99
CA PRO A 265 18.45 -7.25 5.95
C PRO A 265 17.50 -8.44 5.91
N VAL A 266 16.44 -8.43 6.73
CA VAL A 266 15.41 -9.50 6.71
C VAL A 266 14.75 -9.58 5.34
N PHE A 267 14.42 -8.44 4.74
CA PHE A 267 13.84 -8.38 3.40
C PHE A 267 14.78 -9.01 2.36
N LEU A 268 16.06 -8.63 2.34
CA LEU A 268 17.04 -9.21 1.43
C LEU A 268 17.20 -10.72 1.61
N LEU A 269 17.24 -11.21 2.85
CA LEU A 269 17.31 -12.65 3.14
C LEU A 269 16.09 -13.39 2.60
N ARG A 270 14.89 -12.80 2.68
CA ARG A 270 13.67 -13.38 2.11
C ARG A 270 13.73 -13.46 0.59
N LEU A 271 14.23 -12.43 -0.08
CA LEU A 271 14.43 -12.46 -1.53
C LEU A 271 15.44 -13.54 -1.95
N LEU A 272 16.58 -13.62 -1.26
CA LEU A 272 17.60 -14.64 -1.52
C LEU A 272 17.02 -16.05 -1.33
N ARG A 273 16.27 -16.25 -0.24
CA ARG A 273 15.57 -17.51 0.03
C ARG A 273 14.63 -17.86 -1.12
N GLN A 274 13.77 -16.93 -1.54
CA GLN A 274 12.87 -17.15 -2.66
C GLN A 274 13.63 -17.52 -3.94
N ARG A 275 14.70 -16.81 -4.30
CA ARG A 275 15.52 -17.11 -5.48
C ARG A 275 16.07 -18.53 -5.46
N VAL A 276 16.60 -18.97 -4.32
CA VAL A 276 17.17 -20.32 -4.15
C VAL A 276 16.09 -21.40 -4.28
N PHE A 277 14.91 -21.20 -3.68
CA PHE A 277 13.83 -22.20 -3.76
C PHE A 277 13.10 -22.18 -5.11
N ALA A 278 13.00 -21.03 -5.78
CA ALA A 278 12.45 -20.93 -7.13
C ALA A 278 13.34 -21.65 -8.16
N GLY A 279 14.66 -21.50 -8.06
CA GLY A 279 15.61 -22.18 -8.95
C GLY A 279 15.68 -23.71 -8.78
N ARG A 280 15.17 -24.25 -7.66
CA ARG A 280 15.05 -25.69 -7.42
C ARG A 280 13.79 -26.32 -8.02
N SER A 281 12.79 -25.52 -8.37
CA SER A 281 11.53 -26.02 -8.95
C SER A 281 11.56 -26.03 -10.50
N GLN A 282 12.63 -25.55 -11.12
CA GLN A 282 12.85 -25.53 -12.58
C GLN A 282 13.98 -26.47 -13.03
N ARG A 283 14.48 -27.33 -12.14
CA ARG A 283 15.35 -28.47 -12.47
C ARG A 283 14.60 -29.76 -12.16
#